data_AF-G0H375-F1
#
_entry.id   AF-G0H375-F1
#
_cell.length_a   1.000
_cell.length_b   1.000
_cell.length_c   1.000
_cell.angle_alpha   90.00
_cell.angle_beta   90.00
_cell.angle_gamma   90.00
#
_symmetry.space_group_name_H-M   'P 1'
#
loop_
_entity.id
_entity.type
_entity.pdbx_description
1 polymer ?
#
loop_
_entity_poly.entity_id
_entity_poly.type
_entity_poly.pdbx_seq_one_letter_code
_entity_poly.pdbx_strand_id
1 'polypeptide(L)'
;MNNEKYETQKLKRKKIFLDNKNQSDNLKIAVPVFENKICEHFGKTALFLIFELDENCEVVNISRVQNTPCDGNGGGSPAEKLLLENPDVIIYNTMGEKRIETLKGRVKLYHTKNQDIKSALKECIDDILKTNNK
;
A
#
# COMPACT_ATOMS: atom_id res chain seq x y z
N MET A 1 -22.83 -21.66 13.54
CA MET A 1 -21.69 -21.45 14.46
C MET A 1 -20.43 -21.22 13.62
N ASN A 2 -19.98 -19.98 13.41
CA ASN A 2 -18.64 -19.69 12.85
C ASN A 2 -18.27 -18.19 12.86
N ASN A 3 -19.22 -17.27 13.06
CA ASN A 3 -18.94 -15.84 12.94
C ASN A 3 -18.11 -15.28 14.10
N GLU A 4 -18.45 -15.61 15.36
CA GLU A 4 -17.75 -15.07 16.53
C GLU A 4 -16.29 -15.52 16.63
N LYS A 5 -15.99 -16.79 16.29
CA LYS A 5 -14.62 -17.30 16.24
C LYS A 5 -13.81 -16.67 15.10
N TYR A 6 -14.45 -16.29 13.99
CA TYR A 6 -13.82 -15.61 12.87
C TYR A 6 -13.51 -14.15 13.22
N GLU A 7 -14.47 -13.42 13.79
CA GLU A 7 -14.28 -12.04 14.24
C GLU A 7 -13.23 -11.92 15.36
N THR A 8 -13.25 -12.84 16.34
CA THR A 8 -12.26 -12.85 17.43
C THR A 8 -10.85 -13.14 16.92
N GLN A 9 -10.73 -14.01 15.91
CA GLN A 9 -9.45 -14.29 15.25
C GLN A 9 -8.99 -13.08 14.45
N LYS A 10 -9.87 -12.46 13.66
CA LYS A 10 -9.62 -11.23 12.91
C LYS A 10 -9.11 -10.11 13.83
N LEU A 11 -9.74 -9.92 15.00
CA LEU A 11 -9.30 -8.97 16.04
C LEU A 11 -7.90 -9.28 16.59
N LYS A 12 -7.59 -10.54 16.89
CA LYS A 12 -6.26 -10.94 17.39
C LYS A 12 -5.15 -10.77 16.34
N ARG A 13 -5.43 -11.08 15.07
CA ARG A 13 -4.49 -11.02 13.93
C ARG A 13 -4.14 -9.60 13.52
N LYS A 14 -5.12 -8.71 13.67
CA LYS A 14 -5.03 -7.26 13.50
C LYS A 14 -4.04 -6.68 14.52
N LYS A 15 -4.19 -7.03 15.80
CA LYS A 15 -3.34 -6.59 16.91
C LYS A 15 -1.85 -6.89 16.70
N ILE A 16 -1.48 -8.10 16.25
CA ILE A 16 -0.08 -8.52 16.02
C ILE A 16 0.64 -7.70 14.93
N PHE A 17 -0.06 -7.29 13.89
CA PHE A 17 0.53 -6.47 12.82
C PHE A 17 0.80 -5.04 13.28
N LEU A 18 -0.08 -4.51 14.12
CA LEU A 18 0.05 -3.18 14.73
C LEU A 18 1.07 -3.15 15.87
N ASP A 19 1.26 -4.26 16.60
CA ASP A 19 2.16 -4.34 17.75
C ASP A 19 3.66 -4.14 17.40
N ASN A 20 4.06 -4.24 16.12
CA ASN A 20 5.43 -3.92 15.66
C ASN A 20 5.60 -2.45 15.22
N LYS A 21 4.53 -1.66 15.26
CA LYS A 21 4.50 -0.25 14.91
C LYS A 21 4.27 0.54 16.20
N ASN A 22 4.85 1.73 16.34
CA ASN A 22 4.52 2.57 17.49
C ASN A 22 3.00 2.75 17.53
N GLN A 23 2.40 2.60 18.71
CA GLN A 23 0.96 2.47 19.00
C GLN A 23 0.07 3.65 18.52
N SER A 24 0.65 4.61 17.78
CA SER A 24 0.08 5.87 17.30
C SER A 24 0.10 6.01 15.76
N ASP A 25 0.75 5.14 15.00
CA ASP A 25 0.91 5.34 13.56
C ASP A 25 -0.04 4.44 12.74
N ASN A 26 -1.00 5.07 12.06
CA ASN A 26 -1.91 4.43 11.10
C ASN A 26 -1.13 3.68 10.00
N LEU A 27 -1.69 2.58 9.50
CA LEU A 27 -1.16 1.83 8.36
C LEU A 27 -1.30 2.66 7.08
N LYS A 28 -0.20 2.95 6.39
CA LYS A 28 -0.18 3.74 5.16
C LYS A 28 -0.01 2.84 3.95
N ILE A 29 -1.02 2.83 3.08
CA ILE A 29 -1.00 2.13 1.79
C ILE A 29 -0.94 3.17 0.67
N ALA A 30 0.13 3.12 -0.11
CA ALA A 30 0.33 3.97 -1.26
C ALA A 30 -0.11 3.29 -2.56
N VAL A 31 -0.80 4.04 -3.41
CA VAL A 31 -1.28 3.58 -4.71
C VAL A 31 -0.87 4.61 -5.78
N PRO A 32 -0.04 4.24 -6.77
CA PRO A 32 0.24 5.08 -7.92
C PRO A 32 -1.02 5.11 -8.78
N VAL A 33 -1.50 6.30 -9.13
CA VAL A 33 -2.75 6.45 -9.89
C VAL A 33 -2.57 7.20 -11.20
N PHE A 34 -3.40 6.83 -12.16
CA PHE A 34 -3.55 7.50 -13.45
C PHE A 34 -5.02 7.37 -13.87
N GLU A 35 -5.68 8.48 -14.19
CA GLU A 35 -7.10 8.50 -14.61
C GLU A 35 -8.05 7.69 -13.68
N ASN A 36 -7.91 7.88 -12.36
CA ASN A 36 -8.69 7.17 -11.31
C ASN A 36 -8.51 5.64 -11.26
N LYS A 37 -7.46 5.10 -11.90
CA LYS A 37 -7.07 3.70 -11.84
C LYS A 37 -5.66 3.56 -11.28
N ILE A 38 -5.28 2.35 -10.91
CA ILE A 38 -3.88 2.04 -10.60
C ILE A 38 -3.05 2.28 -11.86
N CYS A 39 -1.99 3.07 -11.72
CA CYS A 39 -1.07 3.35 -12.81
C CYS A 39 -0.37 2.06 -13.20
N GLU A 40 -0.49 1.70 -14.48
CA GLU A 40 0.11 0.49 -15.02
C GLU A 40 1.63 0.52 -14.86
N HIS A 41 2.27 1.65 -15.16
CA HIS A 41 3.71 1.83 -15.04
C HIS A 41 4.06 2.75 -13.88
N PHE A 42 4.55 2.19 -12.77
CA PHE A 42 4.92 2.94 -11.56
C PHE A 42 5.79 4.18 -11.85
N GLY A 43 6.77 4.07 -12.77
CA GLY A 43 7.67 5.17 -13.12
C GLY A 43 7.00 6.38 -13.78
N LYS A 44 5.82 6.20 -14.39
CA LYS A 44 5.07 7.24 -15.11
C LYS A 44 3.98 7.89 -14.25
N THR A 45 3.83 7.48 -12.99
CA THR A 45 2.76 8.00 -12.14
C THR A 45 3.00 9.47 -11.79
N ALA A 46 1.98 10.30 -11.99
CA ALA A 46 2.01 11.72 -11.63
C ALA A 46 1.37 11.99 -10.25
N LEU A 47 0.74 10.97 -9.66
CA LEU A 47 -0.04 11.12 -8.44
C LEU A 47 -0.04 9.81 -7.67
N PHE A 48 0.21 9.89 -6.37
CA PHE A 48 -0.04 8.82 -5.43
C PHE A 48 -1.27 9.15 -4.58
N LEU A 49 -2.09 8.14 -4.33
CA LEU A 49 -3.06 8.16 -3.23
C LEU A 49 -2.43 7.45 -2.04
N ILE A 50 -2.47 8.07 -0.87
CA ILE A 50 -2.07 7.45 0.40
C ILE A 50 -3.32 7.20 1.21
N PHE A 51 -3.61 5.94 1.48
CA PHE A 51 -4.69 5.51 2.36
C PHE A 51 -4.11 5.26 3.73
N GLU A 52 -4.62 5.96 4.75
CA GLU A 52 -4.29 5.67 6.13
C GLU A 52 -5.39 4.80 6.71
N LEU A 53 -5.02 3.64 7.24
CA LEU A 53 -5.92 2.73 7.90
C LEU A 53 -5.66 2.77 9.40
N ASP A 54 -6.71 2.83 10.20
CA ASP A 54 -6.56 2.70 11.65
C ASP A 54 -6.29 1.24 12.03
N GLU A 55 -6.18 0.98 13.33
CA GLU A 55 -6.07 -0.36 13.88
C GLU A 55 -7.12 -1.29 13.28
N ASN A 56 -8.34 -0.77 13.13
CA ASN A 56 -9.47 -1.02 12.22
C ASN A 56 -9.24 -1.86 10.95
N CYS A 57 -8.12 -1.59 10.28
CA CYS A 57 -8.01 -1.69 8.82
C CYS A 57 -9.15 -0.93 8.10
N GLU A 58 -9.75 0.07 8.74
CA GLU A 58 -10.72 0.96 8.11
C GLU A 58 -9.99 2.21 7.63
N VAL A 59 -10.39 2.71 6.45
CA VAL A 59 -9.76 3.91 5.89
C VAL A 59 -10.23 5.12 6.69
N VAL A 60 -9.31 5.72 7.44
CA VAL A 60 -9.58 6.94 8.24
C VAL A 60 -9.15 8.21 7.53
N ASN A 61 -8.24 8.11 6.55
CA ASN A 61 -7.78 9.25 5.77
C ASN A 61 -7.34 8.84 4.36
N ILE A 62 -7.48 9.77 3.41
CA ILE A 62 -7.00 9.64 2.03
C ILE A 62 -6.30 10.93 1.65
N SER A 63 -4.98 10.88 1.44
CA SER A 63 -4.20 12.02 0.96
C SER A 63 -3.72 11.82 -0.48
N ARG A 64 -3.36 12.93 -1.11
CA ARG A 64 -2.91 13.01 -2.51
C ARG A 64 -1.52 13.59 -2.56
N VAL A 65 -0.58 12.84 -3.11
CA VAL A 65 0.83 13.24 -3.21
C VAL A 65 1.21 13.36 -4.67
N GLN A 66 1.44 14.59 -5.13
CA GLN A 66 1.86 14.83 -6.49
C GLN A 66 3.28 14.29 -6.71
N ASN A 67 3.47 13.63 -7.84
CA ASN A 67 4.75 13.14 -8.28
C ASN A 67 5.13 13.76 -9.63
N THR A 68 6.44 13.85 -9.87
CA THR A 68 6.95 14.17 -11.20
C THR A 68 7.24 12.83 -11.89
N PRO A 69 6.51 12.47 -12.96
CA PRO A 69 6.79 11.25 -13.72
C PRO A 69 8.23 11.23 -14.22
N CYS A 70 8.82 10.06 -14.27
CA CYS A 70 10.13 9.90 -14.91
C CYS A 70 9.95 9.99 -16.43
N ASP A 71 10.66 10.93 -17.05
CA ASP A 71 10.70 11.17 -18.50
C ASP A 71 11.61 10.20 -19.27
N GLY A 72 12.21 9.24 -18.59
CA GLY A 72 13.18 8.29 -19.16
C GLY A 72 14.65 8.67 -18.95
N ASN A 73 14.94 9.89 -18.45
CA ASN A 73 16.30 10.37 -18.20
C ASN A 73 16.72 10.26 -16.72
N GLY A 74 15.97 9.52 -15.90
CA GLY A 74 16.26 9.39 -14.46
C GLY A 74 15.86 10.61 -13.62
N GLY A 75 15.22 11.63 -14.23
CA GLY A 75 14.71 12.80 -13.53
C GLY A 75 13.43 12.47 -12.77
N GLY A 76 13.54 12.42 -11.44
CA GLY A 76 12.43 12.09 -10.55
C GLY A 76 12.44 10.62 -10.17
N SER A 77 12.65 10.36 -8.89
CA SER A 77 12.49 9.06 -8.25
C SER A 77 11.09 9.03 -7.60
N PRO A 78 10.02 8.65 -8.33
CA PRO A 78 8.71 8.40 -7.73
C PRO A 78 8.78 7.59 -6.43
N ALA A 79 9.76 6.69 -6.36
CA ALA A 79 10.11 5.94 -5.17
C ALA A 79 10.57 6.80 -3.99
N GLU A 80 11.50 7.76 -4.15
CA GLU A 80 12.01 8.55 -3.03
C GLU A 80 10.98 9.55 -2.52
N LYS A 81 10.27 10.24 -3.43
CA LYS A 81 9.15 11.11 -3.04
C LYS A 81 8.10 10.34 -2.25
N LEU A 82 7.76 9.14 -2.72
CA LEU A 82 6.80 8.30 -2.03
C LEU A 82 7.33 7.81 -0.67
N LEU A 83 8.62 7.52 -0.54
CA LEU A 83 9.22 7.10 0.73
C LEU A 83 9.19 8.21 1.80
N LEU A 84 9.14 9.49 1.43
CA LEU A 84 8.97 10.59 2.41
C LEU A 84 7.62 10.52 3.15
N GLU A 85 6.62 9.91 2.53
CA GLU A 85 5.29 9.70 3.13
C GLU A 85 5.26 8.53 4.10
N ASN A 86 6.38 7.78 4.21
CA ASN A 86 6.55 6.58 5.01
C ASN A 86 5.43 5.55 4.80
N PRO A 87 5.16 5.11 3.55
CA PRO A 87 4.19 4.05 3.31
C PRO A 87 4.70 2.73 3.87
N ASP A 88 3.82 1.95 4.48
CA ASP A 88 4.12 0.57 4.89
C ASP A 88 3.93 -0.40 3.72
N VAL A 89 3.00 -0.07 2.80
CA VAL A 89 2.68 -0.88 1.63
C VAL A 89 2.57 -0.02 0.38
N ILE A 90 3.11 -0.50 -0.74
CA ILE A 90 2.86 0.05 -2.07
C ILE A 90 2.11 -0.99 -2.89
N ILE A 91 0.91 -0.66 -3.34
CA ILE A 91 0.18 -1.44 -4.34
C ILE A 91 0.70 -1.03 -5.71
N TYR A 92 1.09 -1.98 -6.55
CA TYR A 92 1.56 -1.70 -7.91
C TYR A 92 1.11 -2.75 -8.91
N ASN A 93 0.99 -2.32 -10.17
CA ASN A 93 0.77 -3.22 -11.30
C ASN A 93 2.11 -3.59 -11.94
N THR A 94 2.74 -2.70 -12.70
CA THR A 94 4.09 -2.93 -13.26
C THR A 94 5.12 -1.99 -12.65
N MET A 95 6.22 -2.57 -12.17
CA MET A 95 7.36 -1.84 -11.62
C MET A 95 8.65 -2.45 -12.15
N GLY A 96 9.60 -1.61 -12.59
CA GLY A 96 10.90 -2.08 -13.07
C GLY A 96 11.77 -2.63 -11.94
N GLU A 97 12.60 -3.63 -12.24
CA GLU A 97 13.41 -4.38 -11.26
C GLU A 97 14.26 -3.49 -10.35
N LYS A 98 14.97 -2.50 -10.92
CA LYS A 98 15.77 -1.53 -10.14
C LYS A 98 14.96 -0.84 -9.03
N ARG A 99 13.70 -0.51 -9.30
CA ARG A 99 12.80 0.14 -8.33
C ARG A 99 12.30 -0.84 -7.28
N ILE A 100 12.01 -2.07 -7.68
CA ILE A 100 11.67 -3.16 -6.76
C ILE A 100 12.82 -3.38 -5.77
N GLU A 101 14.06 -3.49 -6.26
CA GLU A 101 15.25 -3.66 -5.41
C GLU A 101 15.44 -2.50 -4.43
N THR A 102 15.22 -1.27 -4.89
CA THR A 102 15.33 -0.07 -4.05
C THR A 102 14.27 -0.05 -2.94
N LEU A 103 13.05 -0.53 -3.22
CA LEU A 103 11.91 -0.42 -2.31
C LEU A 103 11.72 -1.65 -1.40
N LYS A 104 12.07 -2.86 -1.85
CA LYS A 104 11.76 -4.12 -1.16
C LYS A 104 12.37 -4.24 0.24
N GLY A 105 13.44 -3.49 0.54
CA GLY A 105 14.05 -3.42 1.87
C GLY A 105 13.49 -2.33 2.79
N ARG A 106 12.58 -1.49 2.29
CA ARG A 106 12.05 -0.30 3.01
C ARG A 106 10.54 -0.32 3.18
N VAL A 107 9.83 -0.95 2.24
CA VAL A 107 8.37 -0.96 2.18
C VAL A 107 7.87 -2.29 1.61
N LYS A 108 6.70 -2.75 2.06
CA LYS A 108 6.07 -3.96 1.51
C LYS A 108 5.53 -3.67 0.11
N LEU A 109 5.91 -4.49 -0.85
CA LEU A 109 5.44 -4.37 -2.22
C LEU A 109 4.28 -5.36 -2.47
N TYR A 110 3.11 -4.84 -2.81
CA TYR A 110 1.91 -5.63 -3.15
C TYR A 110 1.63 -5.55 -4.65
N HIS A 111 1.92 -6.63 -5.35
CA HIS A 111 1.67 -6.73 -6.79
C HIS A 111 0.24 -7.18 -7.07
N THR A 112 -0.49 -6.46 -7.92
CA THR A 112 -1.81 -6.86 -8.40
C THR A 112 -1.98 -6.58 -9.89
N LYS A 113 -2.78 -7.42 -10.57
CA LYS A 113 -3.22 -7.17 -11.95
C LYS A 113 -4.48 -6.30 -11.99
N ASN A 114 -5.12 -6.08 -10.84
CA ASN A 114 -6.33 -5.27 -10.75
C ASN A 114 -5.99 -3.79 -10.97
N GLN A 115 -6.73 -3.12 -11.83
CA GLN A 115 -6.57 -1.68 -12.09
C GLN A 115 -7.56 -0.83 -11.28
N ASP A 116 -8.60 -1.44 -10.72
CA ASP A 116 -9.55 -0.76 -9.83
C ASP A 116 -8.93 -0.60 -8.44
N ILE A 117 -8.88 0.65 -7.97
CA ILE A 117 -8.22 1.02 -6.71
C ILE A 117 -8.92 0.36 -5.53
N LYS A 118 -10.27 0.34 -5.51
CA LYS A 118 -11.04 -0.19 -4.38
C LYS A 118 -10.85 -1.69 -4.25
N SER A 119 -10.92 -2.40 -5.36
CA SER A 119 -10.76 -3.85 -5.41
C SER A 119 -9.34 -4.26 -5.02
N ALA A 120 -8.33 -3.59 -5.56
CA ALA A 120 -6.93 -3.83 -5.19
C ALA A 120 -6.63 -3.51 -3.72
N LEU A 121 -7.20 -2.43 -3.18
CA LEU A 121 -7.06 -2.08 -1.76
C LEU A 121 -7.67 -3.17 -0.87
N LYS A 122 -8.87 -3.66 -1.23
CA LYS A 122 -9.53 -4.75 -0.51
C LYS A 122 -8.70 -6.04 -0.54
N GLU A 123 -8.22 -6.45 -1.71
CA GLU A 123 -7.35 -7.62 -1.87
C GLU A 123 -6.09 -7.50 -1.00
N CYS A 124 -5.45 -6.33 -1.01
CA CYS A 124 -4.27 -6.04 -0.20
C CYS A 124 -4.55 -6.17 1.30
N ILE A 125 -5.64 -5.56 1.79
CA ILE A 125 -6.06 -5.65 3.19
C ILE A 125 -6.36 -7.10 3.57
N ASP A 126 -7.11 -7.82 2.74
CA ASP A 126 -7.45 -9.22 2.99
C ASP A 126 -6.19 -10.09 3.10
N ASP A 127 -5.16 -9.86 2.26
CA ASP A 127 -3.90 -10.60 2.32
C ASP A 127 -3.03 -10.23 3.52
N ILE A 128 -3.04 -8.96 3.95
CA ILE A 128 -2.42 -8.54 5.21
C ILE A 128 -3.06 -9.30 6.38
N LEU A 129 -4.39 -9.40 6.42
CA LEU A 129 -5.13 -10.14 7.44
C LEU A 129 -4.92 -11.66 7.36
N LYS A 130 -4.62 -12.23 6.19
CA LYS A 130 -4.32 -13.66 6.00
C LYS A 130 -2.91 -14.04 6.44
N THR A 131 -1.91 -13.19 6.17
CA THR A 131 -0.50 -13.50 6.43
C THR A 131 -0.22 -13.69 7.92
N ASN A 132 -1.00 -13.05 8.79
CA ASN A 132 -0.88 -13.15 10.26
C ASN A 132 -1.49 -14.44 10.85
N ASN A 133 -1.76 -15.47 10.01
CA ASN A 133 -2.41 -16.74 10.40
C ASN A 133 -1.49 -17.97 10.31
N LYS A 134 -0.25 -17.78 9.91
CA LYS A 134 0.80 -18.80 9.88
C LYS A 134 1.81 -18.50 10.96
#